data_AF-K2QEP2-F1
#
_entry.id   AF-K2QEP2-F1
#
_cell.length_a   1.000
_cell.length_b   1.000
_cell.length_c   1.000
_cell.angle_alpha   90.00
_cell.angle_beta   90.00
_cell.angle_gamma   90.00
#
_symmetry.space_group_name_H-M   'P 1'
#
loop_
_entity.id
_entity.type
_entity.pdbx_description
1 polymer ?
#
loop_
_entity_poly.entity_id
_entity_poly.type
_entity_poly.pdbx_seq_one_letter_code
_entity_poly.pdbx_strand_id
1 'polypeptide(L)'
;GEQLKIGQRSLLDVLDAQNTRFNTSIVAETARVAALFAEYKILAASGSLLKTMNAKPVGQTDAYARNEFSVKTTPNGAYVQRDPRQKAGIPMDLLAPLQ
;
A
#
# COMPACT_ATOMS: atom_id res chain seq x y z
N GLY A 1 -63.93 10.83 5.31
CA GLY A 1 -62.82 11.78 5.56
C GLY A 1 -61.60 11.12 6.17
N GLU A 2 -61.79 10.18 7.10
CA GLU A 2 -60.71 9.51 7.84
C GLU A 2 -59.92 8.50 6.98
N GLN A 3 -60.60 7.74 6.12
CA GLN A 3 -59.97 6.78 5.18
C GLN A 3 -58.93 7.42 4.24
N LEU A 4 -59.17 8.66 3.79
CA LEU A 4 -58.25 9.38 2.89
C LEU A 4 -56.99 9.83 3.64
N LYS A 5 -57.12 10.24 4.90
CA LYS A 5 -55.97 10.60 5.77
C LYS A 5 -55.13 9.38 6.14
N ILE A 6 -55.76 8.21 6.33
CA ILE A 6 -55.08 6.94 6.56
C ILE A 6 -54.30 6.51 5.31
N GLY A 7 -54.89 6.65 4.11
CA GLY A 7 -54.22 6.34 2.85
C GLY A 7 -52.99 7.23 2.58
N GLN A 8 -53.07 8.53 2.88
CA GLN A 8 -51.94 9.45 2.74
C GLN A 8 -50.78 9.13 3.70
N ARG A 9 -51.08 8.79 4.97
CA ARG A 9 -50.06 8.34 5.94
C ARG A 9 -49.44 7.00 5.54
N SER A 10 -50.25 6.06 5.05
CA SER A 10 -49.74 4.77 4.57
C SER A 10 -48.83 4.93 3.34
N LEU A 11 -49.17 5.80 2.39
CA LEU A 11 -48.30 6.10 1.25
C LEU A 11 -47.00 6.78 1.69
N LEU A 12 -47.06 7.67 2.69
CA LEU A 12 -45.88 8.31 3.27
C LEU A 12 -44.98 7.28 3.97
N ASP A 13 -45.55 6.39 4.77
CA ASP A 13 -44.81 5.33 5.47
C ASP A 13 -44.16 4.34 4.48
N VAL A 14 -44.86 4.00 3.40
CA VAL A 14 -44.29 3.18 2.30
C VAL A 14 -43.14 3.91 1.62
N LEU A 15 -43.28 5.21 1.37
CA LEU A 15 -42.23 6.02 0.76
C LEU A 15 -41.00 6.10 1.68
N ASP A 16 -41.21 6.34 2.97
CA ASP A 16 -40.13 6.38 3.97
C ASP A 16 -39.45 5.03 4.10
N ALA A 17 -40.20 3.92 4.16
CA ALA A 17 -39.65 2.57 4.18
C ALA A 17 -38.81 2.26 2.93
N GLN A 18 -39.28 2.67 1.75
CA GLN A 18 -38.54 2.53 0.50
C GLN A 18 -37.27 3.38 0.49
N ASN A 19 -37.34 4.61 1.00
CA ASN A 19 -36.20 5.52 1.03
C ASN A 19 -35.12 5.03 2.01
N THR A 20 -35.51 4.56 3.19
CA THR A 20 -34.59 3.91 4.14
C THR A 20 -33.98 2.65 3.55
N ARG A 21 -34.77 1.81 2.88
CA ARG A 21 -34.26 0.60 2.21
C ARG A 21 -33.28 0.94 1.07
N PHE A 22 -33.58 1.96 0.27
CA PHE A 22 -32.69 2.39 -0.81
C PHE A 22 -31.36 2.90 -0.24
N ASN A 23 -31.41 3.82 0.71
CA ASN A 23 -30.22 4.40 1.32
C ASN A 23 -29.35 3.35 2.02
N THR A 24 -29.97 2.41 2.75
CA THR A 24 -29.23 1.31 3.40
C THR A 24 -28.61 0.34 2.37
N SER A 25 -29.28 0.11 1.24
CA SER A 25 -28.73 -0.75 0.17
C SER A 25 -27.48 -0.14 -0.48
N ILE A 26 -27.46 1.18 -0.70
CA ILE A 26 -26.30 1.89 -1.24
C ILE A 26 -25.11 1.84 -0.27
N VAL A 27 -25.35 2.03 1.02
CA VAL A 27 -24.30 1.95 2.04
C VAL A 27 -23.74 0.53 2.12
N ALA A 28 -24.58 -0.50 2.06
CA ALA A 28 -24.16 -1.89 2.08
C ALA A 28 -23.29 -2.25 0.86
N GLU A 29 -23.69 -1.83 -0.33
CA GLU A 29 -22.90 -2.08 -1.55
C GLU A 29 -21.57 -1.33 -1.52
N THR A 30 -21.56 -0.10 -1.02
CA THR A 30 -20.33 0.68 -0.84
C THR A 30 -19.37 -0.01 0.14
N ALA A 31 -19.89 -0.51 1.27
CA ALA A 31 -19.08 -1.25 2.25
C ALA A 31 -18.50 -2.54 1.65
N ARG A 32 -19.29 -3.25 0.83
CA ARG A 32 -18.85 -4.47 0.13
C ARG A 32 -17.67 -4.17 -0.81
N VAL A 33 -17.76 -3.12 -1.61
CA VAL A 33 -16.69 -2.72 -2.54
C VAL A 33 -15.46 -2.21 -1.78
N ALA A 34 -15.65 -1.46 -0.69
CA ALA A 34 -14.55 -0.97 0.15
C ALA A 34 -13.75 -2.12 0.80
N ALA A 35 -14.45 -3.16 1.30
CA ALA A 35 -13.80 -4.35 1.85
C ALA A 35 -12.95 -5.06 0.80
N LEU A 36 -13.50 -5.31 -0.39
CA LEU A 36 -12.77 -5.95 -1.49
C LEU A 36 -11.52 -5.15 -1.89
N PHE A 37 -11.64 -3.82 -1.96
CA PHE A 37 -10.49 -2.97 -2.28
C PHE A 37 -9.41 -3.00 -1.19
N ALA A 38 -9.79 -3.07 0.08
CA ALA A 38 -8.84 -3.21 1.19
C ALA A 38 -8.09 -4.56 1.13
N GLU A 39 -8.77 -5.65 0.79
CA GLU A 39 -8.15 -6.96 0.58
C GLU A 39 -7.08 -6.91 -0.53
N TYR A 40 -7.40 -6.31 -1.68
CA TYR A 40 -6.43 -6.12 -2.76
C TYR A 40 -5.22 -5.26 -2.33
N LYS A 41 -5.46 -4.20 -1.55
CA LYS A 41 -4.37 -3.37 -1.00
C LYS A 41 -3.46 -4.15 -0.06
N ILE A 42 -4.01 -4.99 0.82
CA ILE A 42 -3.22 -5.84 1.73
C ILE A 42 -2.39 -6.86 0.93
N LEU A 43 -2.98 -7.50 -0.07
CA LEU A 43 -2.28 -8.45 -0.94
C LEU A 43 -1.14 -7.77 -1.71
N ALA A 44 -1.35 -6.57 -2.24
CA ALA A 44 -0.33 -5.80 -2.94
C ALA A 44 0.80 -5.35 -2.00
N ALA A 45 0.47 -4.80 -0.83
CA ALA A 45 1.43 -4.29 0.13
C ALA A 45 2.30 -5.39 0.76
N SER A 46 1.74 -6.59 0.94
CA SER A 46 2.47 -7.75 1.48
C SER A 46 3.39 -8.43 0.46
N GLY A 47 3.45 -7.93 -0.79
CA GLY A 47 4.16 -8.60 -1.88
C GLY A 47 3.61 -9.98 -2.24
N SER A 48 2.47 -10.37 -1.67
CA SER A 48 1.86 -11.70 -1.82
C SER A 48 0.81 -11.75 -2.92
N LEU A 49 0.43 -10.61 -3.52
CA LEU A 49 -0.55 -10.55 -4.62
C LEU A 49 -0.18 -11.46 -5.79
N LEU A 50 1.07 -11.44 -6.24
CA LEU A 50 1.52 -12.31 -7.34
C LEU A 50 1.48 -13.79 -6.91
N LYS A 51 1.79 -14.08 -5.65
CA LYS A 51 1.73 -15.43 -5.07
C LYS A 51 0.30 -15.96 -4.98
N THR A 52 -0.69 -15.13 -4.67
CA THR A 52 -2.11 -15.52 -4.62
C THR A 52 -2.75 -15.59 -6.01
N MET A 53 -2.29 -14.78 -6.96
CA MET A 53 -2.72 -14.85 -8.38
C MET A 53 -2.00 -15.93 -9.18
N ASN A 54 -1.13 -16.73 -8.54
CA ASN A 54 -0.32 -17.77 -9.18
C ASN A 54 0.54 -17.24 -10.36
N ALA A 55 0.87 -15.96 -10.33
CA ALA A 55 1.62 -15.26 -11.36
C ALA A 55 3.11 -15.30 -11.02
N LYS A 56 3.97 -15.50 -12.04
CA LYS A 56 5.43 -15.49 -11.85
C LYS A 56 5.86 -14.08 -11.40
N PRO A 57 6.61 -13.96 -10.29
CA PRO A 57 7.26 -12.71 -9.92
C PRO A 57 8.16 -12.22 -11.07
N VAL A 58 8.24 -10.89 -11.25
CA VAL A 58 9.19 -10.30 -12.21
C VAL A 58 10.62 -10.54 -11.73
N GLY A 59 11.59 -10.65 -12.65
CA GLY A 59 12.99 -10.99 -12.33
C GLY A 59 13.67 -10.01 -11.36
N GLN A 60 13.12 -8.81 -11.18
CA GLN A 60 13.57 -7.85 -10.17
C GLN A 60 13.30 -8.28 -8.71
N THR A 61 12.60 -9.39 -8.50
CA THR A 61 12.37 -9.97 -7.16
C THR A 61 13.65 -10.59 -6.59
N ASP A 62 14.58 -11.01 -7.45
CA ASP A 62 15.83 -11.59 -7.01
C ASP A 62 16.80 -10.50 -6.53
N ALA A 63 17.62 -10.81 -5.51
CA ALA A 63 18.67 -9.90 -5.03
C ALA A 63 19.90 -9.90 -5.97
N TYR A 64 19.68 -9.79 -7.28
CA TYR A 64 20.71 -9.93 -8.32
C TYR A 64 21.64 -8.71 -8.39
N ALA A 65 21.11 -7.51 -8.12
CA ALA A 65 21.82 -6.25 -8.32
C ALA A 65 23.14 -6.19 -7.55
N ARG A 66 23.20 -6.76 -6.34
CA ARG A 66 24.42 -6.73 -5.52
C ARG A 66 25.57 -7.52 -6.15
N ASN A 67 25.24 -8.64 -6.80
CA ASN A 67 26.21 -9.49 -7.49
C ASN A 67 26.61 -8.89 -8.84
N GLU A 68 25.66 -8.32 -9.58
CA GLU A 68 25.92 -7.68 -10.88
C GLU A 68 26.85 -6.46 -10.75
N PHE A 69 26.62 -5.63 -9.73
CA PHE A 69 27.45 -4.44 -9.48
C PHE A 69 28.69 -4.73 -8.63
N SER A 70 29.03 -6.01 -8.38
CA SER A 70 30.22 -6.43 -7.63
C SER A 70 30.43 -5.66 -6.33
N VAL A 71 29.34 -5.42 -5.58
CA VAL A 71 29.37 -4.59 -4.38
C VAL A 71 30.16 -5.32 -3.29
N LYS A 72 31.28 -4.73 -2.86
CA LYS A 72 32.11 -5.29 -1.78
C LYS A 72 31.30 -5.38 -0.49
N THR A 73 31.12 -6.59 0.03
CA THR A 73 30.46 -6.80 1.32
C THR A 73 31.51 -6.62 2.41
N THR A 74 31.33 -5.64 3.30
CA THR A 74 32.19 -5.57 4.49
C THR A 74 31.78 -6.68 5.46
N PRO A 75 32.73 -7.46 6.01
CA PRO A 75 32.42 -8.37 7.11
C PRO A 75 31.88 -7.51 8.25
N ASN A 76 30.63 -7.76 8.67
CA ASN A 76 29.93 -7.15 9.80
C ASN A 76 29.18 -5.82 9.58
N GLY A 77 29.00 -5.32 8.35
CA GLY A 77 28.19 -4.10 8.12
C GLY A 77 28.71 -2.87 8.89
N ALA A 78 29.96 -2.92 9.34
CA ALA A 78 30.60 -1.86 10.09
C ALA A 78 30.91 -0.70 9.13
N TYR A 79 30.00 0.25 9.06
CA TYR A 79 30.35 1.58 8.57
C TYR A 79 31.41 2.14 9.51
N VAL A 80 32.64 2.26 9.03
CA VAL A 80 33.68 2.96 9.78
C VAL A 80 33.23 4.42 9.83
N GLN A 81 32.85 4.93 11.01
CA GLN A 81 32.65 6.36 11.19
C GLN A 81 33.99 7.04 10.92
N ARG A 82 34.14 7.62 9.73
CA ARG A 82 35.31 8.41 9.38
C ARG A 82 35.09 9.80 9.96
N ASP A 83 36.04 10.29 10.75
CA ASP A 83 36.00 11.65 11.27
C ASP A 83 35.82 12.64 10.09
N PRO A 84 34.74 13.44 10.05
CA PRO A 84 34.48 14.36 8.95
C PRO A 84 35.45 15.55 8.94
N ARG A 85 36.25 15.74 9.99
CA ARG A 85 37.21 16.85 10.06
C ARG A 85 38.43 16.56 9.19
N GLN A 86 38.52 17.22 8.04
CA GLN A 86 39.78 17.39 7.32
C GLN A 86 40.77 18.12 8.23
N LYS A 87 41.77 17.39 8.74
CA LYS A 87 42.88 18.01 9.47
C LYS A 87 43.86 18.59 8.46
N ALA A 88 44.09 19.89 8.56
CA ALA A 88 45.06 20.61 7.75
C ALA A 88 46.47 20.10 8.07
N GLY A 89 46.99 19.19 7.26
CA GLY A 89 48.33 18.63 7.50
C GLY A 89 48.86 17.73 6.41
N ILE A 90 48.02 17.19 5.52
CA ILE A 90 48.47 16.36 4.39
C ILE A 90 47.80 16.89 3.12
N PRO A 91 48.55 17.19 2.04
CA PRO A 91 47.95 17.53 0.76
C PRO A 91 47.05 16.38 0.32
N MET A 92 45.84 16.72 -0.13
CA MET A 92 44.89 15.77 -0.65
C MET A 92 45.53 15.01 -1.83
N ASP A 93 45.90 13.76 -1.62
CA ASP A 93 46.41 12.90 -2.68
C ASP A 93 45.22 12.43 -3.53
N LEU A 94 45.04 13.11 -4.67
CA LEU A 94 43.96 12.89 -5.63
C LEU A 94 44.15 11.60 -6.45
N LEU A 95 45.24 10.86 -6.23
CA LEU A 95 45.57 9.65 -6.98
C LEU A 95 45.49 8.36 -6.15
N ALA A 96 45.05 8.43 -4.89
CA ALA A 96 44.85 7.24 -4.08
C ALA A 96 43.74 6.36 -4.68
N PRO A 97 44.03 5.10 -5.04
CA PRO A 97 43.03 4.22 -5.64
C PRO A 97 41.91 3.95 -4.63
N LEU A 98 40.67 4.18 -5.09
CA LEU A 98 39.46 3.89 -4.33
C LEU A 98 39.33 2.36 -4.18
N GLN A 99 39.80 1.82 -3.05
CA GLN A 99 39.60 0.42 -2.68
C GLN A 99 38.21 0.19 -2.09
#